data_AF-A0A1I2ZYJ9-F1
#
_entry.id   AF-A0A1I2ZYJ9-F1
#
_cell.length_a   1.000
_cell.length_b   1.000
_cell.length_c   1.000
_cell.angle_alpha   90.00
_cell.angle_beta   90.00
_cell.angle_gamma   90.00
#
_symmetry.space_group_name_H-M   'P 1'
#
loop_
_entity.id
_entity.type
_entity.pdbx_description
1 polymer ?
#
loop_
_entity_poly.entity_id
_entity_poly.type
_entity_poly.pdbx_seq_one_letter_code
_entity_poly.pdbx_strand_id
1 'polypeptide(L)'
;MLENIGALLTYLIAVKDDKTGHIEVKGINSLQCLLKDFPRHIEALKKETGEAKSEDILEIYCILGTNQQIEVFIRQIRKIQYQVFNHILSDSDFDYKAYILHKLVEKKQKYNLFAQAAWLITYHTFCLEHLYSLQQFRLIGQDGKLEVYCLGMGLEYEDSRLLWMQSAAEIWIEREAPRIYGRQVIINSFWLGDLKGRRIIGALPQNDGDGYFLLVEGGKKIRLNVGSTAYMNEQIGYKDINLFSINDINIILSNPVYSFGLLFQPYEIFEDWQKIFQYAIAVLDVKWTIKTLQEVYEAFLDFMGKQICECIEAPPMLTKEIFFDVYLKRIVDMREYLCCKEETVLSNDWLRMIGNRFIYLSNIYTLLEKYNPKEIREMNRTKTFKLTDFKQLLYESEKGTAYQKGIIWEEVAAYMLERIVGLKVNGRRLRVARQEIDLCCINISVEEELWNFGALILVECKNWNRKADVRVIRSIGQIMYIKGTTTTFLFSKRGVTSEAEAEIIQLALRGVHVLCITKNDLLSISKKEEFKELLNRKWYELEQSIENDLGLLG
;
A
#
# COMPACT_ATOMS: atom_id res chain seq x y z
N MET A 1 14.77 14.65 5.02
CA MET A 1 15.01 13.48 5.88
C MET A 1 14.04 12.44 5.37
N LEU A 2 14.51 11.28 4.92
CA LEU A 2 13.65 10.25 4.35
C LEU A 2 12.85 9.62 5.51
N GLU A 3 11.53 9.49 5.36
CA GLU A 3 10.62 9.02 6.40
C GLU A 3 10.83 7.52 6.65
N ASN A 4 10.51 7.03 7.84
CA ASN A 4 10.33 5.59 8.08
C ASN A 4 11.54 4.70 7.82
N ILE A 5 12.69 5.00 8.40
CA ILE A 5 13.82 4.09 8.24
C ILE A 5 14.25 3.50 9.57
N GLY A 6 13.26 2.80 10.12
CA GLY A 6 13.57 1.59 10.83
C GLY A 6 12.62 1.28 11.97
N ALA A 7 11.87 2.27 12.44
CA ALA A 7 10.89 2.12 13.50
C ALA A 7 9.47 1.92 12.93
N LEU A 8 8.66 1.19 13.69
CA LEU A 8 7.25 0.93 13.42
C LEU A 8 6.40 1.60 14.49
N LEU A 9 5.51 2.50 14.07
CA LEU A 9 4.42 2.98 14.92
C LEU A 9 3.18 2.11 14.70
N THR A 10 2.58 1.67 15.79
CA THR A 10 1.32 0.92 15.84
C THR A 10 0.38 1.59 16.84
N TYR A 11 -0.89 1.73 16.47
CA TYR A 11 -1.98 2.01 17.40
C TYR A 11 -2.81 0.74 17.58
N LEU A 12 -3.05 0.37 18.83
CA LEU A 12 -3.89 -0.75 19.23
C LEU A 12 -5.14 -0.23 19.92
N ILE A 13 -6.26 -0.86 19.61
CA ILE A 13 -7.47 -0.79 20.40
C ILE A 13 -7.80 -2.21 20.86
N ALA A 14 -8.06 -2.36 22.15
CA ALA A 14 -8.48 -3.63 22.70
C ALA A 14 -9.76 -3.47 23.50
N VAL A 15 -10.65 -4.45 23.36
CA VAL A 15 -11.91 -4.52 24.11
C VAL A 15 -11.85 -5.74 25.00
N LYS A 16 -12.06 -5.52 26.29
CA LYS A 16 -12.18 -6.59 27.26
C LYS A 16 -13.62 -7.08 27.32
N ASP A 17 -13.83 -8.38 27.18
CA ASP A 17 -15.12 -9.00 27.46
C ASP A 17 -15.26 -9.28 28.96
N ASP A 18 -16.19 -8.57 29.61
CA ASP A 18 -16.52 -8.71 31.02
C ASP A 18 -16.96 -10.12 31.43
N LYS A 19 -17.53 -10.92 30.50
CA LYS A 19 -18.07 -12.25 30.81
C LYS A 19 -17.03 -13.35 30.70
N THR A 20 -16.11 -13.22 29.77
CA THR A 20 -15.14 -14.28 29.45
C THR A 20 -13.72 -13.93 29.88
N GLY A 21 -13.43 -12.66 30.16
CA GLY A 21 -12.08 -12.17 30.42
C GLY A 21 -11.19 -12.16 29.18
N HIS A 22 -11.72 -12.48 27.99
CA HIS A 22 -10.98 -12.40 26.74
C HIS A 22 -10.74 -10.94 26.34
N ILE A 23 -9.57 -10.69 25.74
CA ILE A 23 -9.20 -9.40 25.19
C ILE A 23 -9.13 -9.56 23.67
N GLU A 24 -10.00 -8.86 22.96
CA GLU A 24 -9.90 -8.75 21.50
C GLU A 24 -8.99 -7.58 21.16
N VAL A 25 -7.98 -7.79 20.31
CA VAL A 25 -6.99 -6.77 19.94
C VAL A 25 -7.01 -6.51 18.44
N LYS A 26 -7.33 -5.26 18.08
CA LYS A 26 -7.24 -4.71 16.73
C LYS A 26 -6.21 -3.59 16.70
N GLY A 27 -5.71 -3.26 15.51
CA GLY A 27 -4.75 -2.17 15.40
C GLY A 27 -4.41 -1.80 13.97
N ILE A 28 -3.78 -0.64 13.84
CA ILE A 28 -3.22 -0.14 12.59
C ILE A 28 -1.77 0.29 12.78
N ASN A 29 -0.96 0.15 11.74
CA ASN A 29 0.45 0.49 11.81
C ASN A 29 1.01 1.15 10.55
N SER A 30 2.22 1.70 10.68
CA SER A 30 2.89 2.52 9.65
C SER A 30 3.44 1.73 8.46
N LEU A 31 3.33 0.39 8.46
CA LEU A 31 3.57 -0.45 7.28
C LEU A 31 2.30 -0.68 6.46
N GLN A 32 1.11 -0.42 7.03
CA GLN A 32 -0.19 -0.58 6.35
C GLN A 32 -0.63 0.73 5.69
N CYS A 33 -0.40 1.87 6.35
CA CYS A 33 -0.78 3.18 5.83
C CYS A 33 0.21 4.27 6.24
N LEU A 34 0.09 5.44 5.59
CA LEU A 34 0.88 6.61 5.97
C LEU A 34 0.36 7.24 7.27
N LEU A 35 1.26 7.81 8.08
CA LEU A 35 0.89 8.46 9.33
C LEU A 35 -0.17 9.56 9.19
N LYS A 36 -0.20 10.26 8.05
CA LYS A 36 -1.19 11.32 7.79
C LYS A 36 -2.63 10.80 7.79
N ASP A 37 -2.80 9.49 7.56
CA ASP A 37 -4.08 8.79 7.43
C ASP A 37 -4.46 8.03 8.71
N PHE A 38 -3.55 7.92 9.69
CA PHE A 38 -3.82 7.27 10.99
C PHE A 38 -5.08 7.79 11.70
N PRO A 39 -5.33 9.12 11.82
CA PRO A 39 -6.52 9.60 12.53
C PRO A 39 -7.83 9.01 11.99
N ARG A 40 -7.95 8.91 10.66
CA ARG A 40 -9.15 8.35 9.99
C ARG A 40 -9.36 6.89 10.38
N HIS A 41 -8.29 6.11 10.39
CA HIS A 41 -8.33 4.69 10.73
C HIS A 41 -8.55 4.44 12.21
N ILE A 42 -7.98 5.26 13.09
CA ILE A 42 -8.24 5.16 14.53
C ILE A 42 -9.71 5.46 14.82
N GLU A 43 -10.30 6.46 14.16
CA GLU A 43 -11.73 6.75 14.29
C GLU A 43 -12.61 5.57 13.80
N ALA A 44 -12.23 4.92 12.69
CA ALA A 44 -12.94 3.73 12.20
C ALA A 44 -12.85 2.57 13.21
N LEU A 45 -11.67 2.28 13.74
CA LEU A 45 -11.46 1.26 14.77
C LEU A 45 -12.27 1.55 16.04
N LYS A 46 -12.38 2.81 16.47
CA LYS A 46 -13.23 3.20 17.60
C LYS A 46 -14.72 3.06 17.34
N LYS A 47 -15.17 3.20 16.09
CA LYS A 47 -16.57 2.95 15.73
C LYS A 47 -16.90 1.46 15.75
N GLU A 48 -15.95 0.62 15.37
CA GLU A 48 -16.10 -0.85 15.41
C GLU A 48 -16.19 -1.42 16.83
N THR A 49 -15.69 -0.72 17.86
CA THR A 49 -15.82 -1.18 19.26
C THR A 49 -17.25 -1.07 19.80
N GLY A 50 -18.19 -0.48 19.03
CA GLY A 50 -19.61 -0.47 19.35
C GLY A 50 -19.96 0.27 20.65
N GLU A 51 -20.96 -0.23 21.37
CA GLU A 51 -21.43 0.30 22.66
C GLU A 51 -20.61 -0.18 23.88
N ALA A 52 -19.38 -0.67 23.66
CA ALA A 52 -18.49 -1.05 24.76
C ALA A 52 -18.28 0.14 25.71
N LYS A 53 -18.27 -0.14 27.02
CA LYS A 53 -18.06 0.93 27.99
C LYS A 53 -16.62 1.43 27.92
N SER A 54 -16.44 2.73 28.20
CA SER A 54 -15.12 3.37 28.22
C SER A 54 -14.11 2.67 29.15
N GLU A 55 -14.58 2.04 30.23
CA GLU A 55 -13.73 1.28 31.16
C GLU A 55 -13.12 0.01 30.54
N ASP A 56 -13.78 -0.58 29.54
CA ASP A 56 -13.41 -1.84 28.88
C ASP A 56 -12.58 -1.63 27.61
N ILE A 57 -12.50 -0.38 27.14
CA ILE A 57 -11.73 0.01 25.95
C ILE A 57 -10.32 0.43 26.39
N LEU A 58 -9.33 -0.25 25.81
CA LEU A 58 -7.92 0.02 26.02
C LEU A 58 -7.32 0.58 24.73
N GLU A 59 -6.78 1.79 24.79
CA GLU A 59 -6.08 2.42 23.67
C GLU A 59 -4.59 2.49 23.96
N ILE A 60 -3.76 2.01 23.03
CA ILE A 60 -2.33 1.87 23.24
C ILE A 60 -1.58 2.28 21.98
N TYR A 61 -0.60 3.17 22.11
CA TYR A 61 0.39 3.38 21.07
C TYR A 61 1.63 2.55 21.37
N CYS A 62 2.04 1.72 20.41
CA CYS A 62 3.27 0.94 20.47
C CYS A 62 4.27 1.48 19.47
N ILE A 63 5.49 1.75 19.92
CA ILE A 63 6.61 2.16 19.07
C ILE A 63 7.67 1.09 19.15
N LEU A 64 8.00 0.53 17.99
CA LEU A 64 8.91 -0.59 17.87
C LEU A 64 10.16 -0.14 17.12
N GLY A 65 11.33 -0.52 17.61
CA GLY A 65 12.60 -0.21 16.96
C GLY A 65 13.80 -0.62 17.80
N THR A 66 14.98 -0.20 17.39
CA THR A 66 16.19 -0.28 18.23
C THR A 66 16.08 0.67 19.40
N ASN A 67 16.78 0.36 20.50
CA ASN A 67 16.84 1.23 21.68
C ASN A 67 17.19 2.70 21.33
N GLN A 68 18.16 2.92 20.44
CA GLN A 68 18.54 4.26 19.98
C GLN A 68 17.37 5.00 19.30
N GLN A 69 16.59 4.32 18.47
CA GLN A 69 15.42 4.90 17.79
C GLN A 69 14.32 5.24 18.80
N ILE A 70 14.06 4.34 19.76
CA ILE A 70 13.07 4.55 20.83
C ILE A 70 13.45 5.78 21.68
N GLU A 71 14.72 5.93 22.06
CA GLU A 71 15.17 7.09 22.85
C GLU A 71 15.02 8.43 22.11
N VAL A 72 15.30 8.44 20.80
CA VAL A 72 15.08 9.64 19.97
C VAL A 72 13.58 9.99 19.95
N PHE A 73 12.72 8.98 19.83
CA PHE A 73 11.28 9.19 19.80
C PHE A 73 10.71 9.71 21.12
N ILE A 74 11.09 9.08 22.24
CA ILE A 74 10.64 9.50 23.59
C ILE A 74 11.02 10.96 23.84
N ARG A 75 12.25 11.36 23.49
CA ARG A 75 12.69 12.76 23.59
C ARG A 75 11.82 13.70 22.77
N GLN A 76 11.42 13.27 21.57
CA GLN A 76 10.58 14.06 20.69
C GLN A 76 9.15 14.23 21.22
N ILE A 77 8.54 13.18 21.77
CA ILE A 77 7.22 13.25 22.43
C ILE A 77 7.28 14.23 23.60
N ARG A 78 8.23 14.03 24.53
CA ARG A 78 8.38 14.89 25.71
C ARG A 78 8.57 16.36 25.33
N LYS A 79 9.38 16.62 24.30
CA LYS A 79 9.59 17.97 23.78
C LYS A 79 8.29 18.61 23.30
N ILE A 80 7.48 17.90 22.51
CA ILE A 80 6.20 18.42 21.98
C ILE A 80 5.18 18.62 23.10
N GLN A 81 5.04 17.65 24.01
CA GLN A 81 4.13 17.76 25.15
C GLN A 81 4.51 18.95 26.04
N TYR A 82 5.80 19.10 26.38
CA TYR A 82 6.29 20.24 27.15
C TYR A 82 6.02 21.58 26.45
N GLN A 83 6.19 21.63 25.13
CA GLN A 83 5.82 22.82 24.36
C GLN A 83 4.34 23.15 24.50
N VAL A 84 3.44 22.18 24.32
CA VAL A 84 1.99 22.39 24.45
C VAL A 84 1.63 22.83 25.87
N PHE A 85 2.14 22.13 26.89
CA PHE A 85 1.90 22.50 28.29
C PHE A 85 2.34 23.92 28.62
N ASN A 86 3.51 24.35 28.14
CA ASN A 86 3.98 25.71 28.40
C ASN A 86 3.06 26.77 27.78
N HIS A 87 2.51 26.53 26.58
CA HIS A 87 1.57 27.48 25.98
C HIS A 87 0.28 27.56 26.80
N ILE A 88 -0.26 26.41 27.24
CA ILE A 88 -1.45 26.33 28.10
C ILE A 88 -1.22 27.08 29.43
N LEU A 89 -0.03 26.95 30.03
CA LEU A 89 0.31 27.64 31.28
C LEU A 89 0.56 29.14 31.10
N SER A 90 1.01 29.57 29.92
CA SER A 90 1.37 30.97 29.65
C SER A 90 0.21 31.83 29.18
N ASP A 91 -0.82 31.23 28.59
CA ASP A 91 -1.96 31.92 27.99
C ASP A 91 -3.25 31.15 28.28
N SER A 92 -4.12 31.74 29.09
CA SER A 92 -5.39 31.13 29.51
C SER A 92 -6.40 30.99 28.38
N ASP A 93 -6.25 31.77 27.30
CA ASP A 93 -7.13 31.74 26.13
C ASP A 93 -6.51 30.92 24.97
N PHE A 94 -5.41 30.22 25.24
CA PHE A 94 -4.72 29.42 24.23
C PHE A 94 -5.56 28.24 23.74
N ASP A 95 -6.00 28.32 22.49
CA ASP A 95 -6.65 27.21 21.80
C ASP A 95 -5.61 26.14 21.38
N TYR A 96 -5.22 25.32 22.36
CA TYR A 96 -4.29 24.22 22.16
C TYR A 96 -4.79 23.21 21.11
N LYS A 97 -6.12 23.04 20.96
CA LYS A 97 -6.71 22.12 19.98
C LYS A 97 -6.44 22.64 18.56
N ALA A 98 -6.76 23.90 18.29
CA ALA A 98 -6.46 24.53 17.01
C ALA A 98 -4.95 24.56 16.72
N TYR A 99 -4.13 24.83 17.75
CA TYR A 99 -2.67 24.81 17.61
C TYR A 99 -2.11 23.45 17.22
N ILE A 100 -2.51 22.37 17.91
CA ILE A 100 -2.08 21.00 17.61
C ILE A 100 -2.55 20.59 16.21
N LEU A 101 -3.81 20.87 15.85
CA LEU A 101 -4.36 20.59 14.52
C LEU A 101 -3.59 21.34 13.42
N HIS A 102 -3.31 22.64 13.63
CA HIS A 102 -2.50 23.42 12.70
C HIS A 102 -1.10 22.81 12.55
N LYS A 103 -0.46 22.38 13.64
CA LYS A 103 0.86 21.73 13.58
C LYS A 103 0.82 20.37 12.88
N LEU A 104 -0.24 19.57 13.09
CA LEU A 104 -0.43 18.33 12.34
C LEU A 104 -0.55 18.60 10.84
N VAL A 105 -1.31 19.62 10.42
CA VAL A 105 -1.44 20.02 9.00
C VAL A 105 -0.13 20.59 8.43
N GLU A 106 0.56 21.47 9.16
CA GLU A 106 1.85 22.03 8.76
C GLU A 106 2.91 20.93 8.63
N LYS A 107 2.87 19.92 9.51
CA LYS A 107 3.79 18.78 9.50
C LYS A 107 3.41 17.70 8.50
N LYS A 108 2.16 17.62 8.02
CA LYS A 108 1.81 16.85 6.81
C LYS A 108 2.65 17.30 5.60
N GLN A 109 3.18 18.54 5.61
CA GLN A 109 4.04 19.07 4.56
C GLN A 109 5.55 18.93 4.85
N LYS A 110 5.95 18.57 6.09
CA LYS A 110 7.35 18.44 6.51
C LYS A 110 7.63 17.05 7.08
N TYR A 111 8.26 16.25 6.24
CA TYR A 111 8.46 14.80 6.29
C TYR A 111 9.29 14.23 7.48
N ASN A 112 8.74 14.14 8.69
CA ASN A 112 9.41 13.47 9.82
C ASN A 112 8.44 12.60 10.63
N LEU A 113 8.54 11.27 10.46
CA LEU A 113 7.76 10.23 11.16
C LEU A 113 7.67 10.50 12.66
N PHE A 114 8.82 10.62 13.34
CA PHE A 114 8.87 10.76 14.79
C PHE A 114 8.20 12.06 15.27
N ALA A 115 8.31 13.15 14.50
CA ALA A 115 7.62 14.39 14.85
C ALA A 115 6.10 14.27 14.63
N GLN A 116 5.66 13.71 13.51
CA GLN A 116 4.23 13.53 13.19
C GLN A 116 3.56 12.59 14.20
N ALA A 117 4.17 11.45 14.50
CA ALA A 117 3.69 10.49 15.48
C ALA A 117 3.60 11.12 16.89
N ALA A 118 4.60 11.90 17.30
CA ALA A 118 4.56 12.60 18.57
C ALA A 118 3.42 13.64 18.65
N TRP A 119 3.16 14.40 17.57
CA TRP A 119 2.00 15.29 17.50
C TRP A 119 0.67 14.53 17.51
N LEU A 120 0.58 13.39 16.84
CA LEU A 120 -0.63 12.54 16.82
C LEU A 120 -0.95 12.00 18.22
N ILE A 121 0.05 11.44 18.90
CA ILE A 121 -0.10 10.95 20.28
C ILE A 121 -0.52 12.10 21.19
N THR A 122 0.14 13.27 21.07
CA THR A 122 -0.22 14.48 21.83
C THR A 122 -1.66 14.89 21.56
N TYR A 123 -2.11 14.90 20.30
CA TYR A 123 -3.50 15.20 19.96
C TYR A 123 -4.49 14.27 20.68
N HIS A 124 -4.20 12.97 20.75
CA HIS A 124 -5.08 12.00 21.43
C HIS A 124 -5.07 12.17 22.94
N THR A 125 -3.92 12.50 23.52
CA THR A 125 -3.80 12.76 24.96
C THR A 125 -4.58 13.99 25.42
N PHE A 126 -4.54 15.09 24.64
CA PHE A 126 -5.05 16.39 25.09
C PHE A 126 -6.41 16.80 24.50
N CYS A 127 -6.72 16.38 23.28
CA CYS A 127 -7.81 17.01 22.51
C CYS A 127 -9.10 16.20 22.45
N LEU A 128 -9.09 14.93 22.86
CA LEU A 128 -10.30 14.10 22.99
C LEU A 128 -11.08 14.45 24.27
N GLU A 129 -12.29 13.92 24.42
CA GLU A 129 -13.23 14.27 25.50
C GLU A 129 -12.68 14.07 26.93
N HIS A 130 -11.58 13.31 27.05
CA HIS A 130 -10.91 12.98 28.30
C HIS A 130 -9.43 13.39 28.22
N LEU A 131 -8.90 14.00 29.28
CA LEU A 131 -7.46 14.18 29.45
C LEU A 131 -6.88 12.85 29.95
N TYR A 132 -6.26 12.09 29.05
CA TYR A 132 -5.69 10.79 29.42
C TYR A 132 -4.39 10.93 30.21
N SER A 133 -4.24 10.11 31.25
CA SER A 133 -2.97 9.89 31.93
C SER A 133 -2.17 8.83 31.17
N LEU A 134 -1.04 9.23 30.59
CA LEU A 134 -0.18 8.33 29.81
C LEU A 134 0.50 7.28 30.69
N GLN A 135 0.07 6.04 30.55
CA GLN A 135 0.69 4.87 31.17
C GLN A 135 1.85 4.38 30.29
N GLN A 136 3.05 4.24 30.85
CA GLN A 136 4.27 3.91 30.10
C GLN A 136 4.79 2.54 30.50
N PHE A 137 5.04 1.67 29.54
CA PHE A 137 5.67 0.37 29.77
C PHE A 137 6.53 -0.05 28.57
N ARG A 138 7.44 -0.99 28.82
CA ARG A 138 8.40 -1.49 27.83
C ARG A 138 8.34 -3.00 27.77
N LEU A 139 8.39 -3.53 26.56
CA LEU A 139 8.56 -4.94 26.29
C LEU A 139 9.85 -5.11 25.47
N ILE A 140 10.64 -6.12 25.80
CA ILE A 140 11.91 -6.40 25.12
C ILE A 140 11.70 -7.64 24.25
N GLY A 141 12.05 -7.55 22.97
CA GLY A 141 12.00 -8.68 22.06
C GLY A 141 12.94 -9.80 22.50
N GLN A 142 12.64 -11.04 22.09
CA GLN A 142 13.39 -12.23 22.52
C GLN A 142 14.89 -12.16 22.20
N ASP A 143 15.29 -11.43 21.15
CA ASP A 143 16.68 -11.25 20.73
C ASP A 143 17.41 -10.07 21.40
N GLY A 144 16.71 -9.30 22.24
CA GLY A 144 17.22 -8.10 22.91
C GLY A 144 17.53 -6.91 21.98
N LYS A 145 17.33 -7.05 20.66
CA LYS A 145 17.61 -5.99 19.68
C LYS A 145 16.39 -5.10 19.44
N LEU A 146 15.21 -5.71 19.48
CA LEU A 146 13.93 -5.01 19.35
C LEU A 146 13.44 -4.55 20.72
N GLU A 147 13.11 -3.26 20.82
CA GLU A 147 12.40 -2.69 21.95
C GLU A 147 11.00 -2.24 21.50
N VAL A 148 10.00 -2.55 22.32
CA VAL A 148 8.62 -2.08 22.15
C VAL A 148 8.30 -1.14 23.31
N TYR A 149 8.19 0.15 22.99
CA TYR A 149 7.79 1.17 23.95
C TYR A 149 6.30 1.47 23.79
N CYS A 150 5.53 1.28 24.85
CA CYS A 150 4.09 1.42 24.83
C CYS A 150 3.63 2.63 25.64
N LEU A 151 2.60 3.28 25.13
CA LEU A 151 1.92 4.44 25.69
C LEU A 151 0.42 4.13 25.76
N GLY A 152 -0.04 3.65 26.91
CA GLY A 152 -1.45 3.40 27.19
C GLY A 152 -2.18 4.69 27.55
N MET A 153 -3.39 4.87 27.00
CA MET A 153 -4.26 6.00 27.34
C MET A 153 -5.04 5.65 28.62
N GLY A 154 -4.45 5.93 29.77
CA GLY A 154 -5.06 5.72 31.08
C GLY A 154 -6.11 6.77 31.42
N LEU A 155 -7.16 6.37 32.13
CA LEU A 155 -8.20 7.27 32.64
C LEU A 155 -7.78 7.90 33.97
N GLU A 156 -6.84 7.27 34.68
CA GLU A 156 -6.35 7.70 35.99
C GLU A 156 -4.81 7.69 36.06
N TYR A 157 -4.24 8.38 37.05
CA TYR A 157 -2.79 8.42 37.26
C TYR A 157 -2.22 7.03 37.59
N GLU A 158 -2.87 6.31 38.51
CA GLU A 158 -2.60 4.91 38.82
C GLU A 158 -3.74 4.04 38.25
N ASP A 159 -3.65 3.72 36.97
CA ASP A 159 -4.71 3.00 36.26
C ASP A 159 -4.59 1.48 36.46
N SER A 160 -5.58 0.88 37.11
CA SER A 160 -5.64 -0.58 37.33
C SER A 160 -5.64 -1.40 36.03
N ARG A 161 -5.97 -0.77 34.89
CA ARG A 161 -6.01 -1.40 33.57
C ARG A 161 -4.63 -1.54 32.92
N LEU A 162 -3.56 -1.01 33.53
CA LEU A 162 -2.19 -1.10 33.01
C LEU A 162 -1.78 -2.55 32.67
N LEU A 163 -2.11 -3.51 33.54
CA LEU A 163 -1.82 -4.93 33.29
C LEU A 163 -2.55 -5.45 32.05
N TRP A 164 -3.80 -5.02 31.82
CA TRP A 164 -4.55 -5.40 30.63
C TRP A 164 -4.00 -4.74 29.36
N MET A 165 -3.52 -3.50 29.47
CA MET A 165 -2.82 -2.84 28.36
C MET A 165 -1.54 -3.59 27.99
N GLN A 166 -0.78 -4.07 28.98
CA GLN A 166 0.39 -4.93 28.74
C GLN A 166 0.00 -6.22 28.03
N SER A 167 -1.02 -6.93 28.53
CA SER A 167 -1.52 -8.15 27.89
C SER A 167 -2.01 -7.93 26.46
N ALA A 168 -2.71 -6.83 26.19
CA ALA A 168 -3.16 -6.49 24.83
C ALA A 168 -1.98 -6.28 23.87
N ALA A 169 -0.92 -5.60 24.33
CA ALA A 169 0.30 -5.42 23.54
C ALA A 169 1.03 -6.75 23.30
N GLU A 170 1.10 -7.62 24.32
CA GLU A 170 1.70 -8.97 24.22
C GLU A 170 0.95 -9.84 23.22
N ILE A 171 -0.39 -9.91 23.27
CA ILE A 171 -1.23 -10.63 22.31
C ILE A 171 -0.92 -10.17 20.87
N TRP A 172 -0.81 -8.87 20.65
CA TRP A 172 -0.49 -8.34 19.33
C TRP A 172 0.94 -8.71 18.89
N ILE A 173 1.92 -8.65 19.79
CA ILE A 173 3.31 -9.04 19.51
C ILE A 173 3.41 -10.54 19.18
N GLU A 174 2.70 -11.40 19.90
CA GLU A 174 2.67 -12.85 19.63
C GLU A 174 2.09 -13.13 18.24
N ARG A 175 1.02 -12.42 17.86
CA ARG A 175 0.38 -12.56 16.54
C ARG A 175 1.25 -12.04 15.40
N GLU A 176 1.75 -10.82 15.53
CA GLU A 176 2.48 -10.12 14.46
C GLU A 176 3.97 -10.47 14.40
N ALA A 177 4.54 -11.05 15.47
CA ALA A 177 5.94 -11.41 15.61
C ALA A 177 6.91 -10.33 15.05
N PRO A 178 6.84 -9.08 15.56
CA PRO A 178 7.66 -7.99 15.06
C PRO A 178 9.15 -8.31 15.23
N ARG A 179 9.96 -7.96 14.23
CA ARG A 179 11.40 -8.23 14.22
C ARG A 179 12.18 -7.19 13.45
N ILE A 180 13.43 -6.97 13.84
CA ILE A 180 14.37 -6.17 13.05
C ILE A 180 14.89 -7.03 11.91
N TYR A 181 14.72 -6.53 10.69
CA TYR A 181 15.14 -7.18 9.45
C TYR A 181 15.88 -6.15 8.61
N GLY A 182 17.21 -6.32 8.51
CA GLY A 182 18.12 -5.24 8.12
C GLY A 182 18.14 -4.15 9.19
N ARG A 183 17.73 -2.94 8.82
CA ARG A 183 17.58 -1.78 9.72
C ARG A 183 16.12 -1.42 9.97
N GLN A 184 15.17 -2.27 9.55
CA GLN A 184 13.73 -2.00 9.63
C GLN A 184 12.99 -2.98 10.53
N VAL A 185 11.97 -2.50 11.24
CA VAL A 185 10.99 -3.37 11.89
C VAL A 185 9.98 -3.85 10.85
N ILE A 186 9.80 -5.17 10.77
CA ILE A 186 8.80 -5.84 9.93
C ILE A 186 7.91 -6.70 10.82
N ILE A 187 6.68 -6.95 10.37
CA ILE A 187 5.67 -7.81 11.01
C ILE A 187 5.14 -8.88 10.05
N ASN A 188 4.50 -9.92 10.58
CA ASN A 188 3.94 -11.02 9.81
C ASN A 188 2.89 -10.55 8.79
N SER A 189 1.94 -9.71 9.20
CA SER A 189 0.89 -9.24 8.29
C SER A 189 1.44 -8.51 7.06
N PHE A 190 2.55 -7.79 7.20
CA PHE A 190 3.23 -7.12 6.09
C PHE A 190 3.73 -8.13 5.04
N TRP A 191 4.37 -9.21 5.47
CA TRP A 191 4.83 -10.26 4.57
C TRP A 191 3.68 -11.07 3.97
N LEU A 192 2.72 -11.47 4.81
CA LEU A 192 1.60 -12.30 4.40
C LEU A 192 0.63 -11.57 3.45
N GLY A 193 0.61 -10.23 3.45
CA GLY A 193 -0.21 -9.44 2.53
C GLY A 193 0.01 -9.80 1.05
N ASP A 194 1.22 -10.23 0.68
CA ASP A 194 1.53 -10.67 -0.69
C ASP A 194 0.80 -11.95 -1.10
N LEU A 195 0.31 -12.73 -0.16
CA LEU A 195 -0.35 -14.01 -0.41
C LEU A 195 -1.86 -13.88 -0.62
N LYS A 196 -2.46 -12.71 -0.30
CA LYS A 196 -3.91 -12.50 -0.43
C LYS A 196 -4.37 -12.78 -1.88
N GLY A 197 -5.36 -13.65 -2.02
CA GLY A 197 -5.94 -14.02 -3.32
C GLY A 197 -5.00 -14.81 -4.25
N ARG A 198 -3.94 -15.45 -3.73
CA ARG A 198 -3.10 -16.38 -4.50
C ARG A 198 -3.54 -17.82 -4.26
N ARG A 199 -3.48 -18.63 -5.31
CA ARG A 199 -3.79 -20.06 -5.20
C ARG A 199 -2.55 -20.86 -4.79
N ILE A 200 -2.78 -21.87 -3.95
CA ILE A 200 -1.80 -22.93 -3.71
C ILE A 200 -1.76 -23.82 -4.96
N ILE A 201 -0.57 -23.99 -5.52
CA ILE A 201 -0.30 -24.81 -6.71
C ILE A 201 -0.01 -26.25 -6.29
N GLY A 202 0.72 -26.44 -5.19
CA GLY A 202 1.07 -27.77 -4.70
C GLY A 202 1.90 -27.72 -3.42
N ALA A 203 2.27 -28.89 -2.92
CA ALA A 203 3.19 -29.06 -1.80
C ALA A 203 4.42 -29.83 -2.29
N LEU A 204 5.62 -29.33 -1.96
CA LEU A 204 6.89 -29.91 -2.36
C LEU A 204 7.76 -30.18 -1.13
N PRO A 205 8.55 -31.26 -1.11
CA PRO A 205 9.51 -31.50 -0.04
C PRO A 205 10.64 -30.47 -0.08
N GLN A 206 11.20 -30.14 1.09
CA GLN A 206 12.41 -29.32 1.17
C GLN A 206 13.64 -30.20 0.85
N ASN A 207 14.57 -29.68 0.06
CA ASN A 207 15.82 -30.40 -0.26
C ASN A 207 16.85 -30.30 0.88
N ASP A 208 16.72 -29.31 1.75
CA ASP A 208 17.69 -28.92 2.79
C ASP A 208 17.22 -29.23 4.22
N GLY A 209 16.12 -29.95 4.42
CA GLY A 209 15.64 -30.35 5.75
C GLY A 209 14.42 -31.27 5.75
N ASP A 210 13.99 -31.66 6.95
CA ASP A 210 12.76 -32.42 7.15
C ASP A 210 11.55 -31.48 7.09
N GLY A 211 10.85 -31.47 5.95
CA GLY A 211 9.63 -30.69 5.83
C GLY A 211 9.10 -30.50 4.41
N TYR A 212 7.98 -29.77 4.34
CA TYR A 212 7.31 -29.41 3.10
C TYR A 212 7.21 -27.89 3.00
N PHE A 213 7.11 -27.39 1.77
CA PHE A 213 6.62 -26.04 1.50
C PHE A 213 5.45 -26.08 0.53
N LEU A 214 4.49 -25.17 0.74
CA LEU A 214 3.45 -24.89 -0.24
C LEU A 214 4.05 -24.00 -1.32
N LEU A 215 3.90 -24.44 -2.57
CA LEU A 215 4.14 -23.63 -3.75
C LEU A 215 2.87 -22.82 -4.04
N VAL A 216 3.01 -21.51 -4.12
CA VAL A 216 1.93 -20.57 -4.38
C VAL A 216 2.16 -19.86 -5.71
N GLU A 217 1.08 -19.43 -6.35
CA GLU A 217 1.13 -18.62 -7.58
C GLU A 217 2.19 -17.52 -7.53
N GLY A 218 2.89 -17.32 -8.65
CA GLY A 218 4.06 -16.43 -8.72
C GLY A 218 5.36 -17.07 -8.21
N GLY A 219 5.36 -18.39 -7.96
CA GLY A 219 6.56 -19.13 -7.56
C GLY A 219 6.96 -18.89 -6.10
N LYS A 220 6.03 -18.46 -5.25
CA LYS A 220 6.29 -18.16 -3.83
C LYS A 220 6.26 -19.42 -2.98
N LYS A 221 7.08 -19.46 -1.93
CA LYS A 221 7.21 -20.59 -1.01
C LYS A 221 6.66 -20.25 0.36
N ILE A 222 5.78 -21.10 0.89
CA ILE A 222 5.35 -21.03 2.30
C ILE A 222 5.81 -22.31 2.99
N ARG A 223 6.79 -22.21 3.89
CA ARG A 223 7.31 -23.35 4.64
C ARG A 223 6.28 -23.80 5.68
N LEU A 224 6.13 -25.12 5.86
CA LEU A 224 5.17 -25.72 6.80
C LEU A 224 5.81 -26.27 8.09
N ASN A 225 7.10 -26.06 8.31
CA ASN A 225 7.80 -26.71 9.43
C ASN A 225 7.35 -26.13 10.78
N VAL A 226 7.23 -26.99 11.79
CA VAL A 226 6.96 -26.60 13.18
C VAL A 226 8.13 -25.73 13.67
N GLY A 227 7.85 -24.50 14.08
CA GLY A 227 8.87 -23.51 14.46
C GLY A 227 9.57 -22.81 13.29
N SER A 228 9.06 -22.93 12.06
CA SER A 228 9.62 -22.23 10.90
C SER A 228 9.62 -20.72 11.05
N THR A 229 10.67 -20.09 10.50
CA THR A 229 10.77 -18.65 10.31
C THR A 229 9.58 -18.12 9.54
N ALA A 230 8.92 -17.07 10.03
CA ALA A 230 7.75 -16.50 9.35
C ALA A 230 8.08 -16.13 7.89
N TYR A 231 7.13 -16.37 6.97
CA TYR A 231 7.23 -16.12 5.53
C TYR A 231 8.04 -14.85 5.20
N MET A 232 9.04 -14.99 4.34
CA MET A 232 9.98 -13.91 3.96
C MET A 232 9.96 -13.64 2.45
N ASN A 233 8.82 -13.83 1.78
CA ASN A 233 8.69 -13.61 0.33
C ASN A 233 9.60 -14.49 -0.55
N GLU A 234 10.08 -15.61 0.00
CA GLU A 234 10.96 -16.56 -0.68
C GLU A 234 10.33 -17.08 -1.98
N GLN A 235 11.15 -17.18 -3.03
CA GLN A 235 10.76 -17.76 -4.31
C GLN A 235 11.43 -19.11 -4.53
N ILE A 236 10.77 -19.96 -5.31
CA ILE A 236 11.36 -21.20 -5.82
C ILE A 236 12.56 -20.87 -6.71
N GLY A 237 13.66 -21.59 -6.50
CA GLY A 237 14.89 -21.37 -7.25
C GLY A 237 15.65 -22.66 -7.50
N TYR A 238 16.87 -22.52 -8.05
CA TYR A 238 17.72 -23.65 -8.39
C TYR A 238 17.90 -24.67 -7.24
N LYS A 239 18.03 -24.21 -5.99
CA LYS A 239 18.21 -25.08 -4.82
C LYS A 239 17.01 -25.99 -4.55
N ASP A 240 15.82 -25.61 -5.01
CA ASP A 240 14.58 -26.35 -4.75
C ASP A 240 14.29 -27.40 -5.82
N ILE A 241 14.63 -27.12 -7.08
CA ILE A 241 14.26 -27.96 -8.22
C ILE A 241 15.45 -28.44 -9.07
N ASN A 242 16.69 -28.10 -8.68
CA ASN A 242 17.94 -28.40 -9.41
C ASN A 242 17.93 -27.96 -10.89
N LEU A 243 17.19 -26.90 -11.20
CA LEU A 243 17.05 -26.34 -12.53
C LEU A 243 17.12 -24.82 -12.44
N PHE A 244 17.93 -24.20 -13.30
CA PHE A 244 17.96 -22.75 -13.41
C PHE A 244 16.65 -22.28 -14.05
N SER A 245 15.93 -21.45 -13.32
CA SER A 245 14.75 -20.77 -13.82
C SER A 245 15.11 -19.41 -14.42
N ILE A 246 14.19 -18.84 -15.20
CA ILE A 246 14.28 -17.46 -15.67
C ILE A 246 14.42 -16.49 -14.48
N ASN A 247 13.83 -16.84 -13.33
CA ASN A 247 13.93 -16.04 -12.12
C ASN A 247 15.37 -16.00 -11.56
N ASP A 248 16.08 -17.12 -11.55
CA ASP A 248 17.48 -17.18 -11.11
C ASP A 248 18.37 -16.27 -11.98
N ILE A 249 18.14 -16.27 -13.31
CA ILE A 249 18.85 -15.37 -14.23
C ILE A 249 18.50 -13.91 -13.94
N ASN A 250 17.22 -13.60 -13.72
CA ASN A 250 16.78 -12.24 -13.39
C ASN A 250 17.40 -11.73 -12.07
N ILE A 251 17.56 -12.59 -11.06
CA ILE A 251 18.23 -12.25 -9.81
C ILE A 251 19.69 -11.89 -10.09
N ILE A 252 20.42 -12.70 -10.87
CA ILE A 252 21.83 -12.42 -11.22
C ILE A 252 21.96 -11.07 -11.94
N LEU A 253 21.09 -10.80 -12.92
CA LEU A 253 21.13 -9.58 -13.72
C LEU A 253 20.70 -8.31 -12.95
N SER A 254 19.97 -8.46 -11.85
CA SER A 254 19.41 -7.31 -11.10
C SER A 254 19.97 -7.14 -9.70
N ASN A 255 20.75 -8.09 -9.19
CA ASN A 255 21.37 -7.99 -7.88
C ASN A 255 22.69 -7.18 -7.97
N PRO A 256 22.81 -6.07 -7.22
CA PRO A 256 23.97 -5.19 -7.29
C PRO A 256 25.28 -5.84 -6.82
N VAL A 257 25.24 -6.99 -6.14
CA VAL A 257 26.47 -7.71 -5.76
C VAL A 257 27.31 -8.06 -6.99
N TYR A 258 26.66 -8.42 -8.10
CA TYR A 258 27.36 -8.86 -9.30
C TYR A 258 27.99 -7.70 -10.08
N SER A 259 27.40 -6.51 -10.10
CA SER A 259 27.88 -5.38 -10.91
C SER A 259 28.49 -4.22 -10.12
N PHE A 260 28.07 -4.02 -8.87
CA PHE A 260 28.57 -2.98 -7.97
C PHE A 260 29.45 -3.54 -6.86
N GLY A 261 29.44 -4.86 -6.65
CA GLY A 261 30.14 -5.46 -5.52
C GLY A 261 29.48 -5.14 -4.18
N LEU A 262 28.17 -4.84 -4.17
CA LEU A 262 27.43 -4.48 -2.96
C LEU A 262 26.40 -5.58 -2.66
N LEU A 263 26.67 -6.37 -1.61
CA LEU A 263 25.74 -7.35 -1.08
C LEU A 263 24.86 -6.71 0.00
N PHE A 264 23.57 -6.55 -0.30
CA PHE A 264 22.59 -6.09 0.68
C PHE A 264 21.96 -7.25 1.43
N GLN A 265 21.94 -7.18 2.77
CA GLN A 265 21.32 -8.16 3.64
C GLN A 265 20.29 -7.52 4.57
N PRO A 266 19.09 -8.11 4.71
CA PRO A 266 18.54 -9.24 3.94
C PRO A 266 18.18 -8.83 2.50
N TYR A 267 18.35 -9.76 1.55
CA TYR A 267 18.18 -9.48 0.13
C TYR A 267 16.71 -9.28 -0.25
N GLU A 268 15.79 -9.97 0.43
CA GLU A 268 14.35 -9.96 0.19
C GLU A 268 13.77 -8.56 0.38
N ILE A 269 14.21 -7.83 1.41
CA ILE A 269 13.85 -6.41 1.59
C ILE A 269 14.46 -5.55 0.51
N PHE A 270 15.74 -5.76 0.19
CA PHE A 270 16.37 -5.00 -0.89
C PHE A 270 15.62 -5.17 -2.21
N GLU A 271 15.19 -6.39 -2.52
CA GLU A 271 14.45 -6.72 -3.72
C GLU A 271 13.09 -6.01 -3.77
N ASP A 272 12.31 -6.02 -2.68
CA ASP A 272 11.03 -5.30 -2.58
C ASP A 272 11.22 -3.79 -2.84
N TRP A 273 12.21 -3.17 -2.21
CA TRP A 273 12.55 -1.76 -2.42
C TRP A 273 13.00 -1.48 -3.86
N GLN A 274 13.83 -2.35 -4.44
CA GLN A 274 14.29 -2.22 -5.83
C GLN A 274 13.12 -2.32 -6.81
N LYS A 275 12.17 -3.24 -6.59
CA LYS A 275 10.97 -3.38 -7.44
C LYS A 275 10.07 -2.15 -7.36
N ILE A 276 9.92 -1.52 -6.19
CA ILE A 276 9.21 -0.25 -6.04
C ILE A 276 9.96 0.90 -6.71
N PHE A 277 11.28 0.94 -6.58
CA PHE A 277 12.12 1.93 -7.26
C PHE A 277 12.01 1.82 -8.79
N GLN A 278 12.05 0.60 -9.33
CA GLN A 278 11.82 0.32 -10.75
C GLN A 278 10.44 0.81 -11.21
N TYR A 279 9.39 0.54 -10.41
CA TYR A 279 8.05 1.03 -10.68
C TYR A 279 8.01 2.57 -10.75
N ALA A 280 8.57 3.25 -9.75
CA ALA A 280 8.61 4.71 -9.69
C ALA A 280 9.36 5.34 -10.89
N ILE A 281 10.48 4.73 -11.31
CA ILE A 281 11.23 5.17 -12.49
C ILE A 281 10.46 4.90 -13.79
N ALA A 282 9.75 3.77 -13.87
CA ALA A 282 8.92 3.43 -15.03
C ALA A 282 7.77 4.42 -15.21
N VAL A 283 7.08 4.81 -14.13
CA VAL A 283 5.90 5.70 -14.23
C VAL A 283 6.22 7.18 -14.45
N LEU A 284 7.43 7.61 -14.08
CA LEU A 284 7.86 9.00 -14.17
C LEU A 284 8.04 9.43 -15.64
N ASP A 285 7.59 10.63 -16.02
CA ASP A 285 7.68 11.10 -17.40
C ASP A 285 9.07 11.66 -17.76
N VAL A 286 10.09 10.83 -17.58
CA VAL A 286 11.50 11.10 -17.87
C VAL A 286 11.96 10.17 -18.99
N LYS A 287 12.72 10.71 -19.95
CA LYS A 287 13.46 9.88 -20.91
C LYS A 287 14.81 9.48 -20.30
N TRP A 288 14.89 8.26 -19.79
CA TRP A 288 16.10 7.75 -19.17
C TRP A 288 17.20 7.48 -20.19
N THR A 289 18.43 7.84 -19.82
CA THR A 289 19.66 7.42 -20.48
C THR A 289 20.45 6.58 -19.48
N ILE A 290 21.42 5.79 -19.94
CA ILE A 290 22.30 5.02 -19.03
C ILE A 290 22.91 5.94 -17.97
N LYS A 291 23.41 7.11 -18.36
CA LYS A 291 24.03 8.08 -17.46
C LYS A 291 23.05 8.59 -16.39
N THR A 292 21.88 9.09 -16.80
CA THR A 292 20.90 9.65 -15.85
C THR A 292 20.30 8.58 -14.94
N LEU A 293 20.15 7.36 -15.45
CA LEU A 293 19.66 6.23 -14.66
C LEU A 293 20.71 5.75 -13.65
N GLN A 294 21.99 5.76 -14.02
CA GLN A 294 23.08 5.42 -13.13
C GLN A 294 23.19 6.37 -11.95
N GLU A 295 23.16 7.68 -12.19
CA GLU A 295 23.22 8.70 -11.12
C GLU A 295 22.13 8.47 -10.05
N VAL A 296 20.91 8.19 -10.49
CA VAL A 296 19.77 7.96 -9.60
C VAL A 296 19.84 6.59 -8.92
N TYR A 297 20.27 5.53 -9.63
CA TYR A 297 20.40 4.19 -9.06
C TYR A 297 21.50 4.12 -8.00
N GLU A 298 22.65 4.75 -8.23
CA GLU A 298 23.72 4.82 -7.22
C GLU A 298 23.27 5.55 -5.95
N ALA A 299 22.46 6.62 -6.09
CA ALA A 299 21.84 7.29 -4.96
C ALA A 299 20.83 6.40 -4.22
N PHE A 300 20.10 5.56 -4.95
CA PHE A 300 19.23 4.54 -4.37
C PHE A 300 20.04 3.49 -3.60
N LEU A 301 21.15 2.96 -4.15
CA LEU A 301 22.00 2.00 -3.45
C LEU A 301 22.62 2.59 -2.17
N ASP A 302 23.07 3.86 -2.23
CA ASP A 302 23.57 4.58 -1.05
C ASP A 302 22.49 4.72 0.04
N PHE A 303 21.27 5.05 -0.37
CA PHE A 303 20.12 5.08 0.51
C PHE A 303 19.86 3.72 1.15
N MET A 304 19.85 2.64 0.36
CA MET A 304 19.61 1.28 0.84
C MET A 304 20.66 0.88 1.89
N GLY A 305 21.95 1.10 1.64
CA GLY A 305 23.02 0.70 2.56
C GLY A 305 23.08 1.52 3.85
N LYS A 306 22.72 2.80 3.78
CA LYS A 306 22.72 3.68 4.95
C LYS A 306 21.51 3.50 5.85
N GLN A 307 20.36 3.18 5.25
CA GLN A 307 19.09 3.32 5.95
C GLN A 307 18.30 2.02 6.06
N ILE A 308 18.38 1.10 5.10
CA ILE A 308 17.47 -0.06 5.00
C ILE A 308 18.16 -1.37 5.33
N CYS A 309 19.27 -1.65 4.65
CA CYS A 309 19.96 -2.93 4.69
C CYS A 309 21.33 -2.81 5.38
N GLU A 310 21.86 -3.94 5.80
CA GLU A 310 23.30 -4.10 5.97
C GLU A 310 23.93 -4.23 4.59
N CYS A 311 25.13 -3.70 4.39
CA CYS A 311 25.83 -3.70 3.11
C CYS A 311 27.24 -4.25 3.31
N ILE A 312 27.58 -5.26 2.52
CA ILE A 312 28.88 -5.93 2.55
C ILE A 312 29.50 -5.80 1.16
N GLU A 313 30.78 -5.41 1.11
CA GLU A 313 31.51 -5.32 -0.15
C GLU A 313 31.98 -6.71 -0.62
N ALA A 314 31.89 -6.95 -1.93
CA ALA A 314 32.33 -8.16 -2.59
C ALA A 314 32.93 -7.82 -3.97
N PRO A 315 33.83 -8.66 -4.52
CA PRO A 315 34.33 -8.45 -5.88
C PRO A 315 33.19 -8.54 -6.92
N PRO A 316 32.95 -7.51 -7.76
CA PRO A 316 31.96 -7.59 -8.82
C PRO A 316 32.41 -8.58 -9.90
N MET A 317 31.46 -9.31 -10.47
CA MET A 317 31.67 -10.27 -11.56
C MET A 317 31.28 -9.71 -12.93
N LEU A 318 30.45 -8.66 -12.95
CA LEU A 318 29.92 -8.00 -14.13
C LEU A 318 30.31 -6.52 -14.11
N THR A 319 30.40 -5.91 -15.28
CA THR A 319 30.63 -4.47 -15.42
C THR A 319 29.32 -3.70 -15.23
N LYS A 320 29.39 -2.44 -14.79
CA LYS A 320 28.20 -1.57 -14.64
C LYS A 320 27.50 -1.30 -15.98
N GLU A 321 28.24 -1.28 -17.08
CA GLU A 321 27.72 -1.07 -18.43
C GLU A 321 26.69 -2.15 -18.80
N ILE A 322 27.06 -3.42 -18.68
CA ILE A 322 26.16 -4.57 -18.90
C ILE A 322 24.92 -4.48 -18.01
N PHE A 323 25.09 -4.11 -16.73
CA PHE A 323 23.97 -3.93 -15.83
C PHE A 323 22.99 -2.88 -16.35
N PHE A 324 23.47 -1.69 -16.70
CA PHE A 324 22.59 -0.60 -17.14
C PHE A 324 21.98 -0.81 -18.53
N ASP A 325 22.65 -1.53 -19.43
CA ASP A 325 22.07 -1.92 -20.72
C ASP A 325 20.81 -2.79 -20.51
N VAL A 326 20.92 -3.79 -19.63
CA VAL A 326 19.79 -4.66 -19.28
C VAL A 326 18.74 -3.90 -18.46
N TYR A 327 19.18 -3.12 -17.49
CA TYR A 327 18.30 -2.40 -16.57
C TYR A 327 17.46 -1.35 -17.30
N LEU A 328 18.06 -0.58 -18.23
CA LEU A 328 17.33 0.39 -19.04
C LEU A 328 16.29 -0.30 -19.94
N LYS A 329 16.66 -1.40 -20.59
CA LYS A 329 15.71 -2.18 -21.40
C LYS A 329 14.51 -2.64 -20.55
N ARG A 330 14.77 -3.18 -19.35
CA ARG A 330 13.72 -3.60 -18.41
C ARG A 330 12.80 -2.44 -18.01
N ILE A 331 13.33 -1.24 -17.78
CA ILE A 331 12.50 -0.05 -17.50
C ILE A 331 11.62 0.32 -18.70
N VAL A 332 12.12 0.18 -19.93
CA VAL A 332 11.33 0.39 -21.15
C VAL A 332 10.22 -0.65 -21.27
N ASP A 333 10.54 -1.93 -21.11
CA ASP A 333 9.55 -3.02 -21.14
C ASP A 333 8.46 -2.81 -20.07
N MET A 334 8.86 -2.40 -18.85
CA MET A 334 7.94 -2.01 -17.77
C MET A 334 7.00 -0.87 -18.17
N ARG A 335 7.52 0.17 -18.83
CA ARG A 335 6.70 1.29 -19.31
C ARG A 335 5.69 0.83 -20.34
N GLU A 336 6.11 0.01 -21.29
CA GLU A 336 5.24 -0.46 -22.36
C GLU A 336 4.13 -1.36 -21.82
N TYR A 337 4.45 -2.21 -20.85
CA TYR A 337 3.46 -3.03 -20.14
C TYR A 337 2.46 -2.19 -19.32
N LEU A 338 2.95 -1.18 -18.58
CA LEU A 338 2.10 -0.24 -17.83
C LEU A 338 1.25 0.66 -18.74
N CYS A 339 1.61 0.77 -20.02
CA CYS A 339 0.81 1.36 -21.09
C CYS A 339 -0.06 0.32 -21.82
N CYS A 340 -0.13 -0.93 -21.32
CA CYS A 340 -0.81 -2.07 -21.93
C CYS A 340 -0.47 -2.31 -23.42
N LYS A 341 0.71 -1.88 -23.90
CA LYS A 341 1.13 -2.01 -25.31
C LYS A 341 1.69 -3.39 -25.63
N GLU A 342 2.39 -4.01 -24.68
CA GLU A 342 3.03 -5.32 -24.86
C GLU A 342 2.41 -6.40 -23.98
N GLU A 343 2.66 -7.65 -24.37
CA GLU A 343 2.48 -8.87 -23.55
C GLU A 343 3.84 -9.38 -23.04
N THR A 344 4.84 -8.49 -22.90
CA THR A 344 6.07 -8.84 -22.21
C THR A 344 5.70 -9.41 -20.85
N VAL A 345 6.28 -10.57 -20.52
CA VAL A 345 5.96 -11.36 -19.32
C VAL A 345 6.52 -10.64 -18.09
N LEU A 346 5.89 -9.53 -17.71
CA LEU A 346 5.97 -9.04 -16.34
C LEU A 346 5.03 -9.89 -15.52
N SER A 347 5.59 -10.54 -14.51
CA SER A 347 4.82 -11.42 -13.65
C SER A 347 3.72 -10.63 -12.94
N ASN A 348 2.50 -11.18 -12.91
CA ASN A 348 1.40 -10.71 -12.05
C ASN A 348 1.87 -10.52 -10.59
N ASP A 349 2.89 -11.27 -10.18
CA ASP A 349 3.57 -11.15 -8.89
C ASP A 349 4.06 -9.72 -8.62
N TRP A 350 4.63 -9.05 -9.63
CA TRP A 350 5.21 -7.73 -9.49
C TRP A 350 4.13 -6.67 -9.21
N LEU A 351 3.04 -6.63 -9.98
CA LEU A 351 1.95 -5.68 -9.76
C LEU A 351 1.30 -5.86 -8.38
N ARG A 352 1.10 -7.12 -7.95
CA ARG A 352 0.55 -7.43 -6.63
C ARG A 352 1.49 -6.99 -5.50
N MET A 353 2.78 -7.29 -5.63
CA MET A 353 3.79 -6.85 -4.66
C MET A 353 3.84 -5.33 -4.55
N ILE A 354 3.77 -4.60 -5.67
CA ILE A 354 3.74 -3.12 -5.63
C ILE A 354 2.54 -2.64 -4.81
N GLY A 355 1.37 -3.25 -5.02
CA GLY A 355 0.15 -2.93 -4.29
C GLY A 355 0.27 -3.06 -2.77
N ASN A 356 1.05 -4.02 -2.28
CA ASN A 356 1.28 -4.22 -0.84
C ASN A 356 2.50 -3.48 -0.29
N ARG A 357 3.34 -2.91 -1.16
CA ARG A 357 4.59 -2.22 -0.80
C ARG A 357 4.58 -0.74 -1.18
N PHE A 358 3.42 -0.20 -1.53
CA PHE A 358 3.25 1.17 -1.99
C PHE A 358 3.75 2.22 -0.99
N ILE A 359 3.76 1.90 0.31
CA ILE A 359 4.23 2.79 1.37
C ILE A 359 5.70 3.23 1.16
N TYR A 360 6.50 2.43 0.43
CA TYR A 360 7.87 2.76 0.07
C TYR A 360 7.95 3.91 -0.97
N LEU A 361 6.88 4.17 -1.74
CA LEU A 361 6.87 5.20 -2.78
C LEU A 361 7.10 6.60 -2.23
N SER A 362 6.64 6.93 -1.02
CA SER A 362 6.90 8.25 -0.42
C SER A 362 8.39 8.55 -0.33
N ASN A 363 9.17 7.56 0.12
CA ASN A 363 10.63 7.68 0.25
C ASN A 363 11.33 7.66 -1.11
N ILE A 364 10.89 6.78 -2.02
CA ILE A 364 11.44 6.74 -3.37
C ILE A 364 11.19 8.06 -4.11
N TYR A 365 9.97 8.61 -4.08
CA TYR A 365 9.68 9.89 -4.72
C TYR A 365 10.47 11.04 -4.08
N THR A 366 10.66 11.04 -2.76
CA THR A 366 11.53 12.02 -2.09
C THR A 366 12.98 11.91 -2.56
N LEU A 367 13.47 10.71 -2.83
CA LEU A 367 14.80 10.49 -3.41
C LEU A 367 14.86 10.99 -4.85
N LEU A 368 13.88 10.62 -5.68
CA LEU A 368 13.79 11.00 -7.09
C LEU A 368 13.58 12.51 -7.28
N GLU A 369 12.89 13.20 -6.38
CA GLU A 369 12.64 14.64 -6.45
C GLU A 369 13.95 15.47 -6.47
N LYS A 370 15.02 14.96 -5.84
CA LYS A 370 16.34 15.62 -5.88
C LYS A 370 16.94 15.69 -7.27
N TYR A 371 16.62 14.71 -8.12
CA TYR A 371 17.16 14.56 -9.47
C TYR A 371 16.16 15.02 -10.55
N ASN A 372 14.86 14.80 -10.32
CA ASN A 372 13.78 15.09 -11.25
C ASN A 372 12.64 15.91 -10.59
N PRO A 373 12.94 17.12 -10.05
CA PRO A 373 11.97 17.90 -9.28
C PRO A 373 10.80 18.41 -10.11
N LYS A 374 11.00 18.62 -11.43
CA LYS A 374 9.91 19.06 -12.32
C LYS A 374 8.92 17.93 -12.53
N GLU A 375 9.42 16.76 -12.89
CA GLU A 375 8.62 15.60 -13.23
C GLU A 375 7.87 15.05 -12.01
N ILE A 376 8.49 15.04 -10.82
CA ILE A 376 7.80 14.66 -9.57
C ILE A 376 6.69 15.67 -9.21
N ARG A 377 6.93 16.98 -9.38
CA ARG A 377 5.89 17.99 -9.14
C ARG A 377 4.75 17.90 -10.14
N GLU A 378 5.05 17.62 -11.40
CA GLU A 378 4.05 17.47 -12.46
C GLU A 378 3.25 16.18 -12.31
N MET A 379 3.88 15.08 -11.89
CA MET A 379 3.22 13.81 -11.57
C MET A 379 2.14 13.97 -10.48
N ASN A 380 2.37 14.85 -9.51
CA ASN A 380 1.42 15.15 -8.44
C ASN A 380 0.35 16.18 -8.83
N ARG A 381 0.43 16.81 -10.01
CA ARG A 381 -0.58 17.77 -10.49
C ARG A 381 -1.72 17.04 -11.17
N THR A 382 -2.94 17.36 -10.79
CA THR A 382 -4.15 16.94 -11.50
C THR A 382 -4.63 18.02 -12.46
N LYS A 383 -5.31 17.59 -13.53
CA LYS A 383 -5.98 18.52 -14.43
C LYS A 383 -7.10 19.26 -13.68
N THR A 384 -7.45 20.47 -14.13
CA THR A 384 -8.57 21.21 -13.55
C THR A 384 -9.90 20.52 -13.91
N PHE A 385 -10.79 20.43 -12.92
CA PHE A 385 -12.17 19.99 -13.15
C PHE A 385 -13.06 21.21 -13.40
N LYS A 386 -13.79 21.18 -14.51
CA LYS A 386 -14.85 22.13 -14.82
C LYS A 386 -16.16 21.38 -15.01
N LEU A 387 -17.17 21.73 -14.21
CA LEU A 387 -18.48 21.09 -14.26
C LEU A 387 -19.18 21.29 -15.61
N THR A 388 -18.99 22.46 -16.23
CA THR A 388 -19.53 22.79 -17.56
C THR A 388 -19.00 21.82 -18.62
N ASP A 389 -17.68 21.66 -18.67
CA ASP A 389 -17.00 20.83 -19.66
C ASP A 389 -17.40 19.36 -19.46
N PHE A 390 -17.47 18.91 -18.22
CA PHE A 390 -17.91 17.56 -17.89
C PHE A 390 -19.37 17.27 -18.30
N LYS A 391 -20.29 18.19 -17.98
CA LYS A 391 -21.70 18.06 -18.39
C LYS A 391 -21.86 18.09 -19.91
N GLN A 392 -21.05 18.90 -20.60
CA GLN A 392 -21.03 18.94 -22.05
C GLN A 392 -20.57 17.61 -22.65
N LEU A 393 -19.47 17.02 -22.14
CA LEU A 393 -19.01 15.69 -22.57
C LEU A 393 -20.09 14.61 -22.35
N LEU A 394 -20.76 14.62 -21.20
CA LEU A 394 -21.86 13.70 -20.92
C LEU A 394 -23.04 13.87 -21.89
N TYR A 395 -23.36 15.10 -22.29
CA TYR A 395 -24.40 15.39 -23.27
C TYR A 395 -23.98 14.97 -24.69
N GLU A 396 -22.74 15.22 -25.09
CA GLU A 396 -22.19 14.84 -26.38
C GLU A 396 -22.09 13.32 -26.54
N SER A 397 -21.86 12.58 -25.46
CA SER A 397 -21.84 11.11 -25.46
C SER A 397 -23.17 10.45 -25.88
N GLU A 398 -24.25 11.23 -26.02
CA GLU A 398 -25.55 10.78 -26.50
C GLU A 398 -25.79 11.03 -27.99
N LYS A 399 -24.91 11.80 -28.66
CA LYS A 399 -25.11 12.27 -30.03
C LYS A 399 -24.28 11.47 -31.04
N GLY A 400 -24.73 11.45 -32.29
CA GLY A 400 -24.01 10.81 -33.38
C GLY A 400 -24.21 9.29 -33.49
N THR A 401 -23.28 8.63 -34.17
CA THR A 401 -23.30 7.18 -34.41
C THR A 401 -22.87 6.39 -33.16
N ALA A 402 -23.16 5.09 -33.11
CA ALA A 402 -22.74 4.24 -31.99
C ALA A 402 -21.23 4.30 -31.73
N TYR A 403 -20.42 4.38 -32.79
CA TYR A 403 -18.98 4.53 -32.69
C TYR A 403 -18.56 5.87 -32.06
N GLN A 404 -19.13 6.99 -32.54
CA GLN A 404 -18.86 8.32 -31.99
C GLN A 404 -19.25 8.42 -30.52
N LYS A 405 -20.41 7.85 -30.16
CA LYS A 405 -20.87 7.76 -28.78
C LYS A 405 -19.91 6.98 -27.90
N GLY A 406 -19.34 5.88 -28.39
CA GLY A 406 -18.32 5.10 -27.69
C GLY A 406 -17.06 5.93 -27.42
N ILE A 407 -16.53 6.58 -28.47
CA ILE A 407 -15.35 7.46 -28.38
C ILE A 407 -15.52 8.55 -27.32
N ILE A 408 -16.67 9.24 -27.30
CA ILE A 408 -16.91 10.31 -26.33
C ILE A 408 -17.11 9.74 -24.92
N TRP A 409 -17.67 8.54 -24.80
CA TRP A 409 -17.83 7.86 -23.51
C TRP A 409 -16.49 7.46 -22.88
N GLU A 410 -15.52 7.03 -23.70
CA GLU A 410 -14.13 6.85 -23.27
C GLU A 410 -13.51 8.17 -22.81
N GLU A 411 -13.76 9.28 -23.53
CA GLU A 411 -13.25 10.60 -23.11
C GLU A 411 -13.89 11.07 -21.81
N VAL A 412 -15.16 10.76 -21.54
CA VAL A 412 -15.80 11.00 -20.23
C VAL A 412 -15.06 10.26 -19.12
N ALA A 413 -14.73 8.99 -19.34
CA ALA A 413 -13.97 8.18 -18.38
C ALA A 413 -12.57 8.76 -18.14
N ALA A 414 -11.82 9.02 -19.21
CA ALA A 414 -10.48 9.59 -19.15
C ALA A 414 -10.49 10.98 -18.48
N TYR A 415 -11.48 11.82 -18.81
CA TYR A 415 -11.65 13.13 -18.19
C TYR A 415 -11.70 12.98 -16.67
N MET A 416 -12.56 12.13 -16.13
CA MET A 416 -12.70 11.98 -14.67
C MET A 416 -11.47 11.37 -14.01
N LEU A 417 -10.89 10.32 -14.59
CA LEU A 417 -9.74 9.61 -14.02
C LEU A 417 -8.49 10.50 -13.92
N GLU A 418 -8.24 11.35 -14.92
CA GLU A 418 -7.12 12.31 -14.91
C GLU A 418 -7.27 13.46 -13.89
N ARG A 419 -8.42 13.57 -13.20
CA ARG A 419 -8.64 14.54 -12.12
C ARG A 419 -8.53 13.92 -10.73
N ILE A 420 -8.33 12.61 -10.62
CA ILE A 420 -8.00 11.95 -9.36
C ILE A 420 -6.50 12.10 -9.11
N VAL A 421 -6.13 12.70 -7.97
CA VAL A 421 -4.73 12.81 -7.55
C VAL A 421 -4.21 11.39 -7.28
N GLY A 422 -3.08 11.03 -7.88
CA GLY A 422 -2.50 9.69 -7.71
C GLY A 422 -2.89 8.67 -8.78
N LEU A 423 -3.78 9.01 -9.73
CA LEU A 423 -4.02 8.18 -10.92
C LEU A 423 -3.53 8.88 -12.19
N LYS A 424 -2.95 8.11 -13.10
CA LYS A 424 -2.51 8.58 -14.42
C LYS A 424 -3.06 7.67 -15.52
N VAL A 425 -3.83 8.23 -16.44
CA VAL A 425 -4.21 7.52 -17.67
C VAL A 425 -2.97 7.38 -18.54
N ASN A 426 -2.55 6.15 -18.78
CA ASN A 426 -1.25 5.86 -19.41
C ASN A 426 -1.39 5.19 -20.79
N GLY A 427 -2.59 4.76 -21.16
CA GLY A 427 -2.89 4.16 -22.45
C GLY A 427 -4.35 4.35 -22.84
N ARG A 428 -4.58 4.46 -24.15
CA ARG A 428 -5.91 4.69 -24.75
C ARG A 428 -6.05 3.87 -26.04
N ARG A 429 -7.22 3.25 -26.26
CA ARG A 429 -7.58 2.43 -27.44
C ARG A 429 -6.47 1.50 -27.89
N LEU A 430 -6.03 0.66 -26.96
CA LEU A 430 -4.90 -0.21 -27.18
C LEU A 430 -5.42 -1.50 -27.79
N ARG A 431 -4.96 -1.80 -29.00
CA ARG A 431 -5.21 -3.09 -29.63
C ARG A 431 -4.09 -4.03 -29.26
N VAL A 432 -4.39 -4.99 -28.40
CA VAL A 432 -3.46 -6.05 -28.02
C VAL A 432 -4.00 -7.38 -28.53
N ALA A 433 -3.29 -8.00 -29.46
CA ALA A 433 -3.73 -9.22 -30.13
C ALA A 433 -5.17 -9.13 -30.68
N ARG A 434 -6.11 -9.92 -30.12
CA ARG A 434 -7.53 -9.98 -30.54
C ARG A 434 -8.49 -9.14 -29.69
N GLN A 435 -8.01 -8.39 -28.71
CA GLN A 435 -8.84 -7.65 -27.77
C GLN A 435 -8.41 -6.17 -27.73
N GLU A 436 -9.40 -5.28 -27.66
CA GLU A 436 -9.21 -3.84 -27.52
C GLU A 436 -9.43 -3.47 -26.06
N ILE A 437 -8.48 -2.76 -25.47
CA ILE A 437 -8.59 -2.16 -24.13
C ILE A 437 -8.87 -0.68 -24.33
N ASP A 438 -9.99 -0.19 -23.81
CA ASP A 438 -10.44 1.18 -24.03
C ASP A 438 -9.48 2.18 -23.38
N LEU A 439 -9.19 2.05 -22.08
CA LEU A 439 -8.14 2.82 -21.40
C LEU A 439 -7.40 1.96 -20.36
N CYS A 440 -6.19 2.38 -20.01
CA CYS A 440 -5.52 1.89 -18.80
C CYS A 440 -5.04 3.05 -17.94
N CYS A 441 -5.14 2.85 -16.63
CA CYS A 441 -4.70 3.76 -15.59
C CYS A 441 -3.62 3.10 -14.75
N ILE A 442 -2.62 3.87 -14.35
CA ILE A 442 -1.63 3.46 -13.37
C ILE A 442 -1.81 4.24 -12.08
N ASN A 443 -1.59 3.55 -10.97
CA ASN A 443 -1.63 4.14 -9.64
C ASN A 443 -0.24 4.64 -9.25
N ILE A 444 -0.07 5.96 -9.23
CA ILE A 444 1.16 6.64 -8.84
C ILE A 444 1.03 7.25 -7.43
N SER A 445 -0.05 6.94 -6.73
CA SER A 445 -0.42 7.54 -5.46
C SER A 445 0.49 7.11 -4.33
N VAL A 446 0.60 7.98 -3.33
CA VAL A 446 1.08 7.62 -1.99
C VAL A 446 -0.08 7.38 -1.02
N GLU A 447 -1.33 7.51 -1.48
CA GLU A 447 -2.56 7.31 -0.69
C GLU A 447 -3.04 5.87 -0.79
N GLU A 448 -3.21 5.24 0.37
CA GLU A 448 -3.63 3.85 0.52
C GLU A 448 -4.94 3.52 -0.20
N GLU A 449 -5.95 4.39 -0.16
CA GLU A 449 -7.28 4.03 -0.67
C GLU A 449 -7.28 3.72 -2.17
N LEU A 450 -6.38 4.35 -2.94
CA LEU A 450 -6.25 4.07 -4.36
C LEU A 450 -5.56 2.73 -4.64
N TRP A 451 -4.72 2.26 -3.71
CA TRP A 451 -4.00 0.99 -3.85
C TRP A 451 -4.88 -0.25 -3.71
N ASN A 452 -6.09 -0.09 -3.18
CA ASN A 452 -7.15 -1.09 -3.29
C ASN A 452 -7.41 -1.49 -4.76
N PHE A 453 -7.28 -0.54 -5.69
CA PHE A 453 -7.47 -0.79 -7.12
C PHE A 453 -6.24 -1.42 -7.81
N GLY A 454 -5.12 -1.55 -7.11
CA GLY A 454 -3.86 -2.09 -7.64
C GLY A 454 -3.01 -1.08 -8.41
N ALA A 455 -1.85 -1.55 -8.89
CA ALA A 455 -0.86 -0.73 -9.61
C ALA A 455 -1.31 -0.36 -11.03
N LEU A 456 -1.95 -1.31 -11.73
CA LEU A 456 -2.47 -1.16 -13.08
C LEU A 456 -3.98 -1.47 -13.07
N ILE A 457 -4.77 -0.52 -13.53
CA ILE A 457 -6.23 -0.54 -13.53
C ILE A 457 -6.70 -0.49 -14.97
N LEU A 458 -7.49 -1.48 -15.38
CA LEU A 458 -8.12 -1.47 -16.69
C LEU A 458 -9.40 -0.63 -16.65
N VAL A 459 -9.74 -0.02 -17.78
CA VAL A 459 -10.98 0.74 -17.92
C VAL A 459 -11.66 0.29 -19.20
N GLU A 460 -12.92 -0.11 -19.05
CA GLU A 460 -13.76 -0.59 -20.14
C GLU A 460 -15.02 0.29 -20.23
N CYS A 461 -15.39 0.66 -21.45
CA CYS A 461 -16.43 1.63 -21.74
C CYS A 461 -17.54 1.01 -22.60
N LYS A 462 -18.76 0.96 -22.05
CA LYS A 462 -19.95 0.44 -22.73
C LYS A 462 -21.06 1.49 -22.78
N ASN A 463 -21.09 2.25 -23.88
CA ASN A 463 -22.15 3.21 -24.17
C ASN A 463 -23.32 2.55 -24.91
N TRP A 464 -23.97 1.59 -24.25
CA TRP A 464 -25.11 0.86 -24.82
C TRP A 464 -26.43 1.37 -24.26
N ASN A 465 -27.50 1.27 -25.07
CA ASN A 465 -28.86 1.57 -24.62
C ASN A 465 -29.47 0.43 -23.79
N ARG A 466 -28.81 -0.74 -23.74
CA ARG A 466 -29.13 -1.87 -22.87
C ARG A 466 -28.04 -2.04 -21.82
N LYS A 467 -28.37 -2.76 -20.74
CA LYS A 467 -27.40 -3.21 -19.72
C LYS A 467 -26.34 -4.13 -20.34
N ALA A 468 -25.12 -4.08 -19.79
CA ALA A 468 -24.07 -5.04 -20.14
C ALA A 468 -24.40 -6.41 -19.53
N ASP A 469 -24.20 -7.48 -20.30
CA ASP A 469 -24.54 -8.85 -19.90
C ASP A 469 -23.31 -9.60 -19.35
N VAL A 470 -23.53 -10.84 -18.91
CA VAL A 470 -22.50 -11.72 -18.32
C VAL A 470 -21.30 -11.92 -19.26
N ARG A 471 -21.50 -11.88 -20.59
CA ARG A 471 -20.41 -12.11 -21.54
C ARG A 471 -19.38 -10.99 -21.47
N VAL A 472 -19.82 -9.76 -21.25
CA VAL A 472 -18.94 -8.60 -21.04
C VAL A 472 -18.08 -8.82 -19.79
N ILE A 473 -18.69 -9.22 -18.68
CA ILE A 473 -17.98 -9.43 -17.41
C ILE A 473 -16.95 -10.55 -17.53
N ARG A 474 -17.30 -11.67 -18.16
CA ARG A 474 -16.37 -12.78 -18.41
C ARG A 474 -15.20 -12.38 -19.31
N SER A 475 -15.47 -11.60 -20.35
CA SER A 475 -14.40 -11.07 -21.22
C SER A 475 -13.45 -10.17 -20.45
N ILE A 476 -13.97 -9.29 -19.58
CA ILE A 476 -13.16 -8.45 -18.70
C ILE A 476 -12.29 -9.32 -17.79
N GLY A 477 -12.87 -10.32 -17.12
CA GLY A 477 -12.12 -11.23 -16.24
C GLY A 477 -10.97 -11.95 -16.96
N GLN A 478 -11.15 -12.34 -18.23
CA GLN A 478 -10.09 -12.93 -19.06
C GLN A 478 -8.97 -11.93 -19.37
N ILE A 479 -9.31 -10.70 -19.75
CA ILE A 479 -8.32 -9.65 -20.02
C ILE A 479 -7.51 -9.35 -18.75
N MET A 480 -8.19 -9.22 -17.60
CA MET A 480 -7.55 -8.98 -16.32
C MET A 480 -6.57 -10.11 -15.94
N TYR A 481 -6.95 -11.37 -16.17
CA TYR A 481 -6.06 -12.51 -15.94
C TYR A 481 -4.80 -12.44 -16.80
N ILE A 482 -4.94 -12.16 -18.10
CA ILE A 482 -3.82 -12.03 -19.05
C ILE A 482 -2.92 -10.84 -18.68
N LYS A 483 -3.51 -9.72 -18.26
CA LYS A 483 -2.80 -8.50 -17.89
C LYS A 483 -2.38 -8.43 -16.42
N GLY A 484 -2.64 -9.48 -15.64
CA GLY A 484 -2.26 -9.53 -14.23
C GLY A 484 -2.88 -8.50 -13.32
N THR A 485 -4.00 -7.90 -13.72
CA THR A 485 -4.68 -6.85 -12.95
C THR A 485 -5.75 -7.44 -12.04
N THR A 486 -6.03 -6.75 -10.94
CA THR A 486 -7.04 -7.14 -9.94
C THR A 486 -8.28 -6.26 -9.99
N THR A 487 -8.23 -5.14 -10.73
CA THR A 487 -9.37 -4.21 -10.82
C THR A 487 -9.61 -3.69 -12.24
N THR A 488 -10.89 -3.63 -12.63
CA THR A 488 -11.37 -2.92 -13.82
C THR A 488 -12.46 -1.92 -13.44
N PHE A 489 -12.39 -0.71 -13.98
CA PHE A 489 -13.48 0.26 -13.94
C PHE A 489 -14.34 0.11 -15.20
N LEU A 490 -15.56 -0.41 -15.02
CA LEU A 490 -16.51 -0.59 -16.10
C LEU A 490 -17.44 0.63 -16.17
N PHE A 491 -17.18 1.54 -17.09
CA PHE A 491 -18.09 2.64 -17.41
C PHE A 491 -19.22 2.12 -18.29
N SER A 492 -20.30 1.64 -17.67
CA SER A 492 -21.49 1.16 -18.38
C SER A 492 -22.64 2.13 -18.26
N LYS A 493 -23.04 2.78 -19.36
CA LYS A 493 -24.09 3.81 -19.36
C LYS A 493 -25.37 3.40 -18.62
N ARG A 494 -25.85 2.18 -18.87
CA ARG A 494 -27.10 1.62 -18.30
C ARG A 494 -26.86 0.65 -17.14
N GLY A 495 -25.61 0.45 -16.73
CA GLY A 495 -25.23 -0.57 -15.74
C GLY A 495 -25.17 -1.99 -16.32
N VAL A 496 -25.32 -2.97 -15.45
CA VAL A 496 -25.19 -4.41 -15.74
C VAL A 496 -26.51 -5.14 -15.47
N THR A 497 -26.70 -6.33 -16.06
CA THR A 497 -27.84 -7.21 -15.73
C THR A 497 -27.61 -7.90 -14.38
N SER A 498 -28.66 -8.44 -13.77
CA SER A 498 -28.55 -9.11 -12.46
C SER A 498 -27.68 -10.36 -12.51
N GLU A 499 -27.68 -11.09 -13.64
CA GLU A 499 -26.77 -12.22 -13.84
C GLU A 499 -25.31 -11.75 -13.95
N ALA A 500 -25.08 -10.57 -14.53
CA ALA A 500 -23.76 -9.96 -14.60
C ALA A 500 -23.30 -9.45 -13.24
N GLU A 501 -24.20 -8.92 -12.40
CA GLU A 501 -23.91 -8.57 -11.00
C GLU A 501 -23.47 -9.81 -10.20
N ALA A 502 -24.16 -10.94 -10.35
CA ALA A 502 -23.76 -12.20 -9.73
C ALA A 502 -22.36 -12.67 -10.19
N GLU A 503 -22.04 -12.54 -11.48
CA GLU A 503 -20.69 -12.85 -11.99
C GLU A 503 -19.62 -11.90 -11.43
N ILE A 504 -19.94 -10.61 -11.23
CA ILE A 504 -19.03 -9.64 -10.59
C ILE A 504 -18.72 -10.07 -9.14
N ILE A 505 -19.72 -10.50 -8.37
CA ILE A 505 -19.53 -11.01 -7.00
C ILE A 505 -18.65 -12.27 -7.01
N GLN A 506 -18.89 -13.19 -7.95
CA GLN A 506 -18.06 -14.40 -8.11
C GLN A 506 -16.60 -14.09 -8.46
N LEU A 507 -16.34 -13.06 -9.26
CA LEU A 507 -14.99 -12.58 -9.52
C LEU A 507 -14.37 -11.95 -8.28
N ALA A 508 -15.14 -11.16 -7.52
CA ALA A 508 -14.66 -10.48 -6.31
C ALA A 508 -14.26 -11.49 -5.21
N LEU A 509 -15.00 -12.60 -5.06
CA LEU A 509 -14.60 -13.73 -4.19
C LEU A 509 -13.23 -14.33 -4.54
N ARG A 510 -12.77 -14.15 -5.79
CA ARG A 510 -11.45 -14.59 -6.27
C ARG A 510 -10.41 -13.47 -6.24
N GLY A 511 -10.73 -12.32 -5.65
CA GLY A 511 -9.88 -11.13 -5.60
C GLY A 511 -9.81 -10.33 -6.92
N VAL A 512 -10.81 -10.50 -7.80
CA VAL A 512 -10.90 -9.80 -9.09
C VAL A 512 -12.12 -8.88 -9.08
N HIS A 513 -11.90 -7.57 -9.12
CA HIS A 513 -12.93 -6.57 -8.84
C HIS A 513 -13.33 -5.82 -10.11
N VAL A 514 -14.63 -5.79 -10.40
CA VAL A 514 -15.18 -4.99 -11.51
C VAL A 514 -16.11 -3.94 -10.93
N LEU A 515 -15.67 -2.68 -10.92
CA LEU A 515 -16.47 -1.58 -10.40
C LEU A 515 -17.30 -0.96 -11.52
N CYS A 516 -18.63 -1.14 -11.46
CA CYS A 516 -19.53 -0.61 -12.48
C CYS A 516 -19.91 0.86 -12.18
N ILE A 517 -19.47 1.78 -13.04
CA ILE A 517 -19.81 3.20 -13.02
C ILE A 517 -20.86 3.49 -14.10
N THR A 518 -22.02 3.98 -13.67
CA THR A 518 -23.14 4.29 -14.56
C THR A 518 -23.22 5.76 -14.94
N LYS A 519 -24.02 6.08 -15.97
CA LYS A 519 -24.29 7.48 -16.30
C LYS A 519 -24.95 8.24 -15.14
N ASN A 520 -25.83 7.57 -14.39
CA ASN A 520 -26.50 8.19 -13.25
C ASN A 520 -25.50 8.53 -12.13
N ASP A 521 -24.54 7.64 -11.88
CA ASP A 521 -23.44 7.92 -10.96
C ASP A 521 -22.69 9.18 -11.42
N LEU A 522 -22.32 9.27 -12.69
CA LEU A 522 -21.60 10.42 -13.24
C LEU A 522 -22.40 11.72 -13.20
N LEU A 523 -23.72 11.67 -13.38
CA LEU A 523 -24.60 12.85 -13.32
C LEU A 523 -24.70 13.43 -11.90
N SER A 524 -24.47 12.62 -10.86
CA SER A 524 -24.45 13.11 -9.47
C SER A 524 -23.20 13.92 -9.12
N ILE A 525 -22.17 13.91 -9.98
CA ILE A 525 -20.88 14.54 -9.71
C ILE A 525 -20.93 16.03 -10.06
N SER A 526 -20.62 16.85 -9.06
CA SER A 526 -20.52 18.29 -9.11
C SER A 526 -19.09 18.81 -8.88
N LYS A 527 -18.23 18.02 -8.24
CA LYS A 527 -16.82 18.32 -7.93
C LYS A 527 -15.92 17.10 -8.18
N LYS A 528 -14.61 17.30 -8.32
CA LYS A 528 -13.70 16.19 -8.66
C LYS A 528 -13.53 15.18 -7.52
N GLU A 529 -13.58 15.64 -6.28
CA GLU A 529 -13.40 14.82 -5.07
C GLU A 529 -14.49 13.74 -4.96
N GLU A 530 -15.72 14.10 -5.34
CA GLU A 530 -16.89 13.21 -5.31
C GLU A 530 -16.72 11.98 -6.21
N PHE A 531 -15.88 12.05 -7.24
CA PHE A 531 -15.61 10.88 -8.08
C PHE A 531 -14.68 9.86 -7.40
N LYS A 532 -13.65 10.32 -6.67
CA LYS A 532 -12.82 9.44 -5.84
C LYS A 532 -13.69 8.78 -4.76
N GLU A 533 -14.56 9.55 -4.12
CA GLU A 533 -15.52 9.06 -3.12
C GLU A 533 -16.47 8.01 -3.71
N LEU A 534 -16.99 8.23 -4.93
CA LEU A 534 -17.81 7.26 -5.65
C LEU A 534 -17.08 5.93 -5.88
N LEU A 535 -15.82 5.97 -6.33
CA LEU A 535 -15.02 4.76 -6.56
C LEU A 535 -14.80 3.99 -5.26
N ASN A 536 -14.42 4.70 -4.19
CA ASN A 536 -14.23 4.11 -2.86
C ASN A 536 -15.52 3.49 -2.32
N ARG A 537 -16.66 4.17 -2.50
CA ARG A 537 -17.97 3.65 -2.10
C ARG A 537 -18.31 2.37 -2.87
N LYS A 538 -18.15 2.34 -4.19
CA LYS A 538 -18.43 1.15 -5.01
C LYS A 538 -17.51 -0.02 -4.66
N TRP A 539 -16.26 0.26 -4.31
CA TRP A 539 -15.35 -0.76 -3.79
C TRP A 539 -15.87 -1.35 -2.49
N TYR A 540 -16.19 -0.50 -1.51
CA TYR A 540 -16.68 -0.93 -0.21
C TYR A 540 -18.00 -1.70 -0.30
N GLU A 541 -18.95 -1.25 -1.13
CA GLU A 541 -20.20 -1.97 -1.40
C GLU A 541 -19.93 -3.38 -1.96
N LEU A 542 -18.94 -3.53 -2.84
CA LEU A 542 -18.56 -4.83 -3.39
C LEU A 542 -17.87 -5.72 -2.34
N GLU A 543 -16.93 -5.18 -1.56
CA GLU A 543 -16.27 -5.94 -0.48
C GLU A 543 -17.27 -6.41 0.58
N GLN A 544 -18.20 -5.55 1.00
CA GLN A 544 -19.26 -5.94 1.93
C GLN A 544 -20.18 -7.03 1.39
N SER A 545 -20.40 -7.05 0.06
CA SER A 545 -21.22 -8.08 -0.56
C SER A 545 -20.58 -9.47 -0.51
N ILE A 546 -19.24 -9.55 -0.48
CA ILE A 546 -18.51 -10.82 -0.38
C ILE A 546 -18.15 -11.20 1.06
N GLU A 547 -18.04 -10.24 1.98
CA GLU A 547 -17.78 -10.50 3.40
C GLU A 547 -18.93 -11.29 4.06
N ASN A 548 -20.17 -10.98 3.70
CA ASN A 548 -21.36 -11.71 4.14
C ASN A 548 -21.49 -13.12 3.51
N ASP A 549 -20.71 -13.39 2.46
CA ASP A 549 -20.76 -14.62 1.67
C ASP A 549 -19.55 -15.55 1.96
N LEU A 550 -18.72 -15.24 2.97
CA LEU A 550 -17.67 -16.15 3.49
C LEU A 550 -18.23 -17.52 3.92
N GLY A 551 -19.54 -17.63 4.18
CA GLY A 551 -20.22 -18.92 4.36
C GLY A 551 -20.36 -19.78 3.09
N LEU A 552 -20.03 -19.23 1.91
CA LEU A 552 -19.94 -19.94 0.63
C LEU A 552 -18.52 -20.38 0.27
N LEU A 553 -17.52 -19.97 1.06
CA LEU A 553 -16.20 -20.61 1.09
C LEU A 553 -16.32 -21.86 1.97
N GLY A 554 -17.13 -22.82 1.49
CA GLY A 554 -17.22 -24.15 2.08
C GLY A 554 -15.88 -24.87 2.12
#